data_AF-A0A8T0NID7-F1
#
_entry.id   AF-A0A8T0NID7-F1
#
_cell.length_a   1.000
_cell.length_b   1.000
_cell.length_c   1.000
_cell.angle_alpha   90.00
_cell.angle_beta   90.00
_cell.angle_gamma   90.00
#
_symmetry.space_group_name_H-M   'P 1'
#
loop_
_entity.id
_entity.type
_entity.pdbx_description
1 polymer ?
#
loop_
_entity_poly.entity_id
_entity_poly.type
_entity_poly.pdbx_seq_one_letter_code
_entity_poly.pdbx_strand_id
1 'polypeptide(L)'
;MRKGSSASPIRFDDALSMFCEGISPFGPFWEHHLEYWKERLARPEQVLFLKYEEIASDPVEVVRTLAGFFAVPFTQEEERRGVPEEVVRLCSFDMLSGLEHNQAGDVARGDSIVIGKSMFFRKGKVGDRENHMSKEMGNKLDDVIQDKLKGSGLEF
;
A
#
# COMPACT_ATOMS: atom_id res chain seq x y z
N MET A 1 -11.50 6.04 33.10
CA MET A 1 -11.47 4.75 32.40
C MET A 1 -12.74 4.62 31.57
N ARG A 2 -12.72 4.98 30.28
CA ARG A 2 -13.85 4.74 29.38
C ARG A 2 -13.63 3.38 28.72
N LYS A 3 -14.52 2.42 28.98
CA LYS A 3 -14.59 1.15 28.27
C LYS A 3 -14.85 1.46 26.79
N GLY A 4 -13.91 1.13 25.92
CA GLY A 4 -14.13 1.16 24.47
C GLY A 4 -15.30 0.25 24.15
N SER A 5 -16.27 0.76 23.40
CA SER A 5 -17.39 -0.04 22.89
C SER A 5 -16.79 -1.09 21.94
N SER A 6 -16.90 -2.37 22.28
CA SER A 6 -16.52 -3.46 21.40
C SER A 6 -17.60 -3.61 20.34
N ALA A 7 -17.55 -2.77 19.30
CA ALA A 7 -18.31 -3.04 18.09
C ALA A 7 -17.90 -4.42 17.57
N SER A 8 -18.88 -5.27 17.28
CA SER A 8 -18.60 -6.56 16.64
C SER A 8 -17.84 -6.33 15.33
N PRO A 9 -16.86 -7.19 14.98
CA PRO A 9 -16.15 -7.06 13.73
C PRO A 9 -17.14 -7.07 12.57
N ILE A 10 -17.01 -6.10 11.66
CA ILE A 10 -17.79 -6.08 10.42
C ILE A 10 -17.45 -7.35 9.64
N ARG A 11 -18.47 -8.04 9.10
CA ARG A 11 -18.23 -9.20 8.25
C ARG A 11 -17.48 -8.76 6.99
N PHE A 12 -16.62 -9.61 6.47
CA PHE A 12 -15.81 -9.27 5.30
C PHE A 12 -16.68 -8.84 4.10
N ASP A 13 -17.77 -9.55 3.84
CA ASP A 13 -18.68 -9.28 2.73
C ASP A 13 -19.34 -7.90 2.86
N ASP A 14 -19.76 -7.52 4.07
CA ASP A 14 -20.34 -6.22 4.36
C ASP A 14 -19.30 -5.12 4.17
N ALA A 15 -18.07 -5.34 4.66
CA ALA A 15 -16.96 -4.41 4.49
C ALA A 15 -16.59 -4.24 3.01
N LEU A 16 -16.61 -5.32 2.22
CA LEU A 16 -16.36 -5.27 0.78
C LEU A 16 -17.47 -4.52 0.04
N SER A 17 -18.75 -4.70 0.42
CA SER A 17 -19.86 -3.94 -0.18
C SER A 17 -19.72 -2.45 0.11
N MET A 18 -19.47 -2.09 1.38
CA MET A 18 -19.20 -0.71 1.79
C MET A 18 -18.02 -0.12 0.99
N PHE A 19 -16.94 -0.87 0.83
CA PHE A 19 -15.78 -0.43 0.03
C PHE A 19 -16.15 -0.18 -1.45
N CYS A 20 -16.92 -1.09 -2.07
CA CYS A 20 -17.42 -0.93 -3.45
C CYS A 20 -18.37 0.26 -3.60
N GLU A 21 -19.06 0.66 -2.53
CA GLU A 21 -19.91 1.85 -2.47
C GLU A 21 -19.12 3.13 -2.16
N GLY A 22 -17.80 3.03 -1.95
CA GLY A 22 -16.91 4.15 -1.63
C GLY A 22 -16.88 4.51 -0.15
N ILE A 23 -17.54 3.71 0.69
CA ILE A 23 -17.64 3.91 2.14
C ILE A 23 -16.47 3.21 2.83
N SER A 24 -15.34 3.91 2.89
CA SER A 24 -14.15 3.46 3.63
C SER A 24 -13.45 4.65 4.28
N PRO A 25 -12.61 4.43 5.31
CA PRO A 25 -11.71 5.48 5.80
C PRO A 25 -10.89 6.04 4.62
N PHE A 26 -10.88 7.36 4.46
CA PHE A 26 -10.22 8.08 3.35
C PHE A 26 -10.72 7.71 1.94
N GLY A 27 -11.90 7.07 1.84
CA GLY A 27 -12.53 6.73 0.57
C GLY A 27 -13.30 7.90 -0.06
N PRO A 28 -13.75 7.74 -1.32
CA PRO A 28 -13.65 6.52 -2.14
C PRO A 28 -12.23 6.23 -2.65
N PHE A 29 -11.85 4.94 -2.67
CA PHE A 29 -10.49 4.52 -3.04
C PHE A 29 -10.07 5.00 -4.43
N TRP A 30 -10.94 4.86 -5.43
CA TRP A 30 -10.65 5.26 -6.82
C TRP A 30 -10.48 6.77 -6.97
N GLU A 31 -11.29 7.59 -6.31
CA GLU A 31 -11.17 9.05 -6.38
C GLU A 31 -9.81 9.51 -5.84
N HIS A 32 -9.42 8.98 -4.67
CA HIS A 32 -8.11 9.25 -4.10
C HIS A 32 -6.97 8.91 -5.07
N HIS A 33 -7.01 7.74 -5.72
CA HIS A 33 -5.97 7.36 -6.69
C HIS A 33 -5.99 8.23 -7.94
N LEU A 34 -7.18 8.56 -8.46
CA LEU A 34 -7.34 9.40 -9.64
C LEU A 34 -6.86 10.84 -9.41
N GLU A 35 -7.03 11.38 -8.20
CA GLU A 35 -6.48 12.69 -7.83
C GLU A 35 -4.95 12.70 -7.95
N TYR A 36 -4.26 11.76 -7.30
CA TYR A 36 -2.79 11.66 -7.41
C TYR A 36 -2.32 11.27 -8.81
N TRP A 37 -3.11 10.50 -9.55
CA TRP A 37 -2.81 10.17 -10.94
C TRP A 37 -2.85 11.41 -11.84
N LYS A 38 -3.87 12.27 -11.68
CA LYS A 38 -3.93 13.56 -12.39
C LYS A 38 -2.74 14.44 -12.04
N GLU A 39 -2.36 14.48 -10.75
CA GLU A 39 -1.19 15.25 -10.32
C GLU A 39 0.13 14.72 -10.89
N ARG A 40 0.28 13.40 -10.98
CA ARG A 40 1.40 12.76 -11.68
C ARG A 40 1.48 13.20 -13.14
N LEU A 41 0.36 13.23 -13.85
CA LEU A 41 0.31 13.64 -15.25
C LEU A 41 0.60 15.14 -15.42
N ALA A 42 0.09 15.98 -14.53
CA ALA A 42 0.27 17.42 -14.58
C ALA A 42 1.70 17.85 -14.16
N ARG A 43 2.31 17.15 -13.21
CA ARG A 43 3.57 17.54 -12.55
C ARG A 43 4.50 16.33 -12.38
N PRO A 44 4.94 15.68 -13.47
CA PRO A 44 5.71 14.43 -13.41
C PRO A 44 7.04 14.57 -12.67
N GLU A 45 7.64 15.76 -12.65
CA GLU A 45 8.88 16.05 -11.91
C GLU A 45 8.67 16.27 -10.40
N GLN A 46 7.43 16.45 -9.95
CA GLN A 46 7.10 16.75 -8.54
C GLN A 46 6.28 15.65 -7.87
N VAL A 47 5.67 14.76 -8.65
CA VAL A 47 4.82 13.68 -8.15
C VAL A 47 5.27 12.39 -8.80
N LEU A 48 5.85 11.48 -8.02
CA LEU A 48 6.10 10.11 -8.42
C LEU A 48 4.93 9.23 -7.98
N PHE A 49 4.35 8.51 -8.93
CA PHE A 49 3.27 7.54 -8.68
C PHE A 49 3.85 6.13 -8.87
N LEU A 50 3.73 5.29 -7.85
CA LEU A 50 4.22 3.91 -7.83
C LEU A 50 3.07 2.97 -7.44
N LYS A 51 3.02 1.79 -8.04
CA LYS A 51 2.06 0.74 -7.65
C LYS A 51 2.76 -0.32 -6.80
N TYR A 52 2.05 -0.88 -5.83
CA TYR A 52 2.64 -1.84 -4.90
C TYR A 52 3.17 -3.09 -5.60
N GLU A 53 2.46 -3.58 -6.62
CA GLU A 53 2.84 -4.73 -7.43
C GLU A 53 4.14 -4.49 -8.22
N GLU A 54 4.34 -3.27 -8.73
CA GLU A 54 5.57 -2.86 -9.42
C GLU A 54 6.75 -2.88 -8.42
N ILE A 55 6.56 -2.32 -7.22
CA ILE A 55 7.55 -2.33 -6.13
C ILE A 55 7.89 -3.77 -5.72
N ALA A 56 6.89 -4.64 -5.60
CA ALA A 56 7.09 -6.03 -5.23
C ALA A 56 7.81 -6.83 -6.32
N SER A 57 7.63 -6.46 -7.60
CA SER A 57 8.23 -7.16 -8.74
C SER A 57 9.72 -6.85 -8.93
N ASP A 58 10.11 -5.57 -8.82
CA ASP A 58 11.50 -5.12 -8.94
C ASP A 58 11.78 -3.96 -7.96
N PRO A 59 11.99 -4.28 -6.68
CA PRO A 59 12.20 -3.25 -5.65
C PRO A 59 13.50 -2.48 -5.85
N VAL A 60 14.52 -3.07 -6.50
CA VAL A 60 15.81 -2.41 -6.70
C VAL A 60 15.66 -1.29 -7.73
N GLU A 61 14.96 -1.56 -8.83
CA GLU A 61 14.70 -0.54 -9.85
C GLU A 61 13.81 0.59 -9.31
N VAL A 62 12.82 0.27 -8.47
CA VAL A 62 12.02 1.30 -7.79
C VAL A 62 12.90 2.17 -6.87
N VAL A 63 13.84 1.57 -6.12
CA VAL A 63 14.75 2.34 -5.25
C VAL A 63 15.67 3.24 -6.08
N ARG A 64 16.15 2.79 -7.25
CA ARG A 64 16.89 3.65 -8.19
C ARG A 64 16.02 4.81 -8.69
N THR A 65 14.78 4.52 -9.08
CA THR A 65 13.80 5.53 -9.52
C THR A 65 13.55 6.57 -8.44
N LEU A 66 13.35 6.13 -7.18
CA LEU A 66 13.16 7.02 -6.03
C LEU A 66 14.39 7.90 -5.77
N ALA A 67 15.59 7.33 -5.82
CA ALA A 67 16.84 8.07 -5.63
C ALA A 67 17.01 9.16 -6.71
N GLY A 68 16.72 8.83 -7.97
CA GLY A 68 16.70 9.79 -9.08
C GLY A 68 15.65 10.89 -8.87
N PHE A 69 14.44 10.51 -8.44
CA PHE A 69 13.36 11.46 -8.17
C PHE A 69 13.68 12.43 -7.02
N PHE A 70 14.41 11.98 -6.00
CA PHE A 70 14.92 12.84 -4.92
C PHE A 70 16.17 13.66 -5.32
N ALA A 71 16.58 13.62 -6.59
CA ALA A 71 17.79 14.26 -7.11
C ALA A 71 19.08 13.81 -6.39
N VAL A 72 19.09 12.57 -5.91
CA VAL A 72 20.25 11.91 -5.25
C VAL A 72 20.47 10.51 -5.85
N PRO A 73 20.68 10.38 -7.18
CA PRO A 73 20.89 9.08 -7.80
C PRO A 73 22.14 8.38 -7.23
N PHE A 74 22.10 7.05 -7.20
CA PHE A 74 23.27 6.28 -6.80
C PHE A 74 24.45 6.53 -7.75
N THR A 75 25.63 6.69 -7.17
CA THR A 75 26.88 6.78 -7.92
C THR A 75 27.25 5.43 -8.51
N GLN A 76 28.08 5.43 -9.56
CA GLN A 76 28.58 4.19 -10.16
C GLN A 76 29.31 3.28 -9.14
N GLU A 77 29.97 3.88 -8.15
CA GLU A 77 30.62 3.12 -7.08
C GLU A 77 29.61 2.50 -6.12
N GLU A 78 28.52 3.19 -5.78
CA GLU A 78 27.43 2.65 -4.95
C GLU A 78 26.71 1.50 -5.66
N GLU A 79 26.43 1.66 -6.96
CA GLU A 79 25.89 0.58 -7.81
C GLU A 79 26.84 -0.62 -7.82
N ARG A 80 28.14 -0.41 -8.06
CA ARG A 80 29.14 -1.48 -8.06
C ARG A 80 29.26 -2.19 -6.71
N ARG A 81 29.02 -1.46 -5.62
CA ARG A 81 29.05 -1.98 -4.25
C ARG A 81 27.73 -2.62 -3.80
N GLY A 82 26.69 -2.61 -4.64
CA GLY A 82 25.38 -3.19 -4.32
C GLY A 82 24.61 -2.40 -3.26
N VAL A 83 24.80 -1.07 -3.19
CA VAL A 83 24.09 -0.22 -2.23
C VAL A 83 22.58 -0.22 -2.46
N PRO A 84 22.04 -0.16 -3.70
CA PRO A 84 20.60 -0.26 -3.92
C PRO A 84 20.00 -1.56 -3.37
N GLU A 85 20.67 -2.69 -3.59
CA GLU A 85 20.26 -4.00 -3.12
C GLU A 85 20.28 -4.07 -1.58
N GLU A 86 21.27 -3.44 -0.94
CA GLU A 86 21.35 -3.34 0.52
C GLU A 86 20.22 -2.49 1.10
N VAL A 87 19.87 -1.37 0.46
CA VAL A 87 18.70 -0.56 0.84
C VAL A 87 17.42 -1.41 0.77
N VAL A 88 17.22 -2.12 -0.34
CA VAL A 88 16.07 -3.04 -0.50
C VAL A 88 16.06 -4.09 0.60
N ARG A 89 17.21 -4.70 0.93
CA ARG A 89 17.32 -5.71 1.98
C ARG A 89 16.91 -5.15 3.34
N LEU A 90 17.42 -3.97 3.71
CA LEU A 90 17.13 -3.31 4.98
C LEU A 90 15.66 -2.88 5.10
N CYS A 91 15.04 -2.47 3.99
CA CYS A 91 13.64 -2.06 3.93
C CYS A 91 12.66 -3.20 3.59
N SER A 92 13.15 -4.43 3.42
CA SER A 92 12.32 -5.57 3.04
C SER A 92 11.30 -5.93 4.12
N PHE A 93 10.19 -6.53 3.70
CA PHE A 93 9.15 -7.02 4.62
C PHE A 93 9.74 -7.98 5.66
N ASP A 94 10.56 -8.94 5.23
CA ASP A 94 11.15 -9.96 6.12
C ASP A 94 12.09 -9.33 7.15
N MET A 95 12.93 -8.36 6.73
CA MET A 95 13.80 -7.65 7.66
C MET A 95 12.99 -6.85 8.67
N LEU A 96 12.08 -5.99 8.21
CA LEU A 96 11.34 -5.08 9.07
C LEU A 96 10.36 -5.80 10.00
N SER A 97 9.70 -6.86 9.53
CA SER A 97 8.78 -7.66 10.36
C SER A 97 9.52 -8.53 11.40
N GLY A 98 10.79 -8.85 11.16
CA GLY A 98 11.66 -9.59 12.08
C GLY A 98 12.26 -8.74 13.20
N LEU A 99 12.22 -7.40 13.12
CA LEU A 99 12.78 -6.52 14.15
C LEU A 99 11.91 -6.55 15.42
N GLU A 100 12.53 -6.80 16.58
CA GLU A 100 11.85 -6.83 17.89
C GLU A 100 11.00 -5.57 18.14
N HIS A 101 11.50 -4.40 17.72
CA HIS A 101 10.79 -3.14 17.83
C HIS A 101 9.43 -3.15 17.13
N ASN A 102 9.27 -3.92 16.05
CA ASN A 102 8.06 -4.01 15.24
C ASN A 102 7.16 -5.19 15.65
N GLN A 103 7.63 -6.09 16.51
CA GLN A 103 6.88 -7.26 16.96
C GLN A 103 6.06 -7.00 18.23
N ALA A 104 6.55 -6.13 19.12
CA ALA A 104 5.97 -5.92 20.43
C ALA A 104 5.59 -4.45 20.71
N GLY A 105 4.50 -4.28 21.45
CA GLY A 105 3.97 -2.99 21.86
C GLY A 105 2.95 -2.40 20.90
N ASP A 106 2.44 -1.23 21.28
CA ASP A 106 1.31 -0.59 20.62
C ASP A 106 1.66 0.80 20.10
N VAL A 107 0.97 1.20 19.03
CA VAL A 107 0.98 2.55 18.49
C VAL A 107 -0.40 3.17 18.70
N ALA A 108 -0.44 4.28 19.41
CA ALA A 108 -1.64 5.08 19.55
C ALA A 108 -1.85 5.95 18.29
N ARG A 109 -3.05 5.90 17.71
CA ARG A 109 -3.47 6.76 16.61
C ARG A 109 -4.66 7.61 17.07
N GLY A 110 -4.38 8.85 17.46
CA GLY A 110 -5.36 9.71 18.10
C GLY A 110 -5.77 9.19 19.49
N ASP A 111 -6.91 9.65 20.00
CA ASP A 111 -7.31 9.42 21.40
C ASP A 111 -7.93 8.04 21.68
N SER A 112 -8.25 7.25 20.65
CA SER A 112 -9.09 6.05 20.81
C SER A 112 -8.66 4.82 20.03
N ILE A 113 -7.64 4.91 19.17
CA ILE A 113 -7.20 3.76 18.35
C ILE A 113 -5.82 3.33 18.85
N VAL A 114 -5.71 2.07 19.25
CA VAL A 114 -4.46 1.43 19.66
C VAL A 114 -4.23 0.25 18.71
N ILE A 115 -3.09 0.24 18.03
CA ILE A 115 -2.73 -0.79 17.04
C ILE A 115 -1.43 -1.45 17.50
N GLY A 116 -1.46 -2.76 17.72
CA GLY A 116 -0.24 -3.52 17.98
C GLY A 116 0.73 -3.44 16.81
N LYS A 117 2.02 -3.20 17.07
CA LYS A 117 3.02 -2.97 16.01
C LYS A 117 3.13 -4.12 15.01
N SER A 118 2.93 -5.36 15.46
CA SER A 118 2.94 -6.53 14.59
C SER A 118 1.82 -6.51 13.53
N MET A 119 0.71 -5.78 13.78
CA MET A 119 -0.41 -5.68 12.85
C MET A 119 -0.06 -4.88 11.57
N PHE A 120 1.01 -4.09 11.58
CA PHE A 120 1.50 -3.40 10.38
C PHE A 120 2.17 -4.38 9.39
N PHE A 121 2.58 -5.57 9.83
CA PHE A 121 3.29 -6.57 9.03
C PHE A 121 2.51 -7.88 8.95
N ARG A 122 1.51 -7.96 8.06
CA ARG A 122 0.61 -9.13 7.97
C ARG A 122 1.15 -10.29 7.12
N LYS A 123 1.32 -10.06 5.81
CA LYS A 123 1.80 -11.08 4.86
C LYS A 123 2.77 -10.54 3.81
N GLY A 124 2.64 -9.28 3.39
CA GLY A 124 3.55 -8.66 2.41
C GLY A 124 3.57 -9.34 1.04
N LYS A 125 2.42 -9.85 0.56
CA LYS A 125 2.32 -10.60 -0.70
C LYS A 125 1.23 -10.06 -1.60
N VAL A 126 1.55 -9.95 -2.89
CA VAL A 126 0.60 -9.70 -3.98
C VAL A 126 -0.29 -10.94 -4.16
N GLY A 127 -1.56 -10.73 -4.47
CA GLY A 127 -2.50 -11.81 -4.79
C GLY A 127 -3.16 -12.50 -3.59
N ASP A 128 -2.89 -12.10 -2.34
CA ASP A 128 -3.50 -12.74 -1.15
C ASP A 128 -5.04 -12.62 -1.13
N ARG A 129 -5.63 -11.77 -1.97
CA ARG A 129 -7.08 -11.64 -2.14
C ARG A 129 -7.76 -12.96 -2.45
N GLU A 130 -7.10 -13.85 -3.20
CA GLU A 130 -7.64 -15.17 -3.59
C GLU A 130 -7.89 -16.09 -2.38
N ASN A 131 -7.21 -15.83 -1.25
CA ASN A 131 -7.42 -16.59 -0.02
C ASN A 131 -8.62 -16.09 0.82
N HIS A 132 -9.21 -14.93 0.48
CA HIS A 132 -10.28 -14.31 1.28
C HIS A 132 -11.54 -14.01 0.46
N MET A 133 -11.41 -13.77 -0.84
CA MET A 133 -12.52 -13.41 -1.72
C MET A 133 -12.99 -14.62 -2.53
N SER A 134 -14.30 -14.78 -2.65
CA SER A 134 -14.86 -15.66 -3.68
C SER A 134 -14.62 -15.07 -5.07
N LYS A 135 -14.74 -15.89 -6.12
CA LYS A 135 -14.64 -15.42 -7.51
C LYS A 135 -15.66 -14.31 -7.82
N GLU A 136 -16.87 -14.42 -7.27
CA GLU A 136 -17.93 -13.42 -7.43
C GLU A 136 -17.55 -12.08 -6.78
N MET A 137 -17.00 -12.13 -5.55
CA MET A 137 -16.52 -10.93 -4.85
C MET A 137 -15.38 -10.24 -5.61
N GLY A 138 -14.41 -11.03 -6.08
CA GLY A 138 -13.30 -10.52 -6.88
C GLY A 138 -13.78 -9.84 -8.16
N ASN A 139 -14.66 -10.51 -8.92
CA ASN A 139 -15.23 -9.94 -10.15
C ASN A 139 -16.01 -8.65 -9.88
N LYS A 140 -16.85 -8.61 -8.83
CA LYS A 140 -17.60 -7.39 -8.46
C LYS A 140 -16.66 -6.22 -8.19
N LEU A 141 -15.57 -6.45 -7.46
CA LEU A 141 -14.58 -5.42 -7.19
C LEU A 141 -13.86 -4.97 -8.47
N ASP A 142 -13.45 -5.92 -9.32
CA ASP A 142 -12.78 -5.65 -10.58
C ASP A 142 -13.66 -4.80 -11.52
N ASP A 143 -14.95 -5.14 -11.65
CA ASP A 143 -15.92 -4.39 -12.45
C ASP A 143 -16.08 -2.94 -11.94
N VAL A 144 -16.16 -2.75 -10.62
CA VAL A 144 -16.23 -1.41 -10.00
C VAL A 144 -14.97 -0.61 -10.31
N ILE A 145 -13.78 -1.19 -10.10
CA ILE A 145 -12.52 -0.49 -10.35
C ILE A 145 -12.38 -0.12 -11.84
N GLN A 146 -12.70 -1.04 -12.75
CA GLN A 146 -12.66 -0.79 -14.19
C GLN A 146 -13.62 0.34 -14.61
N ASP A 147 -14.86 0.34 -14.10
CA ASP A 147 -15.82 1.42 -14.37
C ASP A 147 -15.30 2.77 -13.88
N LYS A 148 -14.79 2.82 -12.64
CA LYS A 148 -14.33 4.07 -12.01
C LYS A 148 -13.05 4.64 -12.62
N LEU A 149 -12.15 3.78 -13.09
CA LEU A 149 -10.88 4.21 -13.69
C LEU A 149 -10.98 4.42 -15.21
N LYS A 150 -12.12 4.09 -15.82
CA LYS A 150 -12.30 4.15 -17.27
C LYS A 150 -11.94 5.52 -17.85
N GLY A 151 -11.08 5.52 -18.86
CA GLY A 151 -10.65 6.74 -19.57
C GLY A 151 -9.58 7.56 -18.84
N SER A 152 -9.14 7.16 -17.65
CA SER A 152 -8.05 7.83 -16.93
C SER A 152 -6.65 7.43 -17.41
N GLY A 153 -6.52 6.26 -18.06
CA GLY A 153 -5.24 5.64 -18.39
C GLY A 153 -4.53 4.99 -17.20
N LEU A 154 -5.13 4.98 -16.01
CA LEU A 154 -4.63 4.23 -14.85
C LEU A 154 -5.21 2.80 -14.86
N GLU A 155 -4.34 1.81 -14.78
CA GLU A 155 -4.66 0.37 -14.72
C GLU A 155 -3.85 -0.30 -13.60
N PHE A 156 -4.40 -1.35 -12.99
CA PHE A 156 -3.78 -2.14 -11.92
C PHE A 156 -3.64 -3.60 -12.33
#